data_AF-A0A3C0NLL2-F1
#
_entry.id   AF-A0A3C0NLL2-F1
#
_cell.length_a   1.000
_cell.length_b   1.000
_cell.length_c   1.000
_cell.angle_alpha   90.00
_cell.angle_beta   90.00
_cell.angle_gamma   90.00
#
_symmetry.space_group_name_H-M   'P 1'
#
loop_
_entity.id
_entity.type
_entity.pdbx_description
1 polymer ?
#
loop_
_entity_poly.entity_id
_entity_poly.type
_entity_poly.pdbx_seq_one_letter_code
_entity_poly.pdbx_strand_id
1 'polypeptide(L)'
;MNESYIARTSGLKTKDYIGYAMIDTAGCLVFSLVTTLLQKFYTDIFHLSPLFIMLMFIAARIWDGINDPIMGRICDTAKPGKGGRYRPWILYAAFPLALSAVLMFLRFPGMGEEGHTVATCVYATVTYIFFGMAYTVLQIPFGSLASVVTTDAHERSKLSVWRSIGAALGSIPVLLIASFAYEKRLDANGNVVLGENGKAITDMQYAPVIRGV
;
A
#
# COMPACT_ATOMS: atom_id res chain seq x y z
N MET A 1 9.44 -7.49 47.98
CA MET A 1 9.17 -6.26 47.22
C MET A 1 9.59 -6.55 45.78
N ASN A 2 8.60 -6.84 44.94
CA ASN A 2 8.75 -7.49 43.63
C ASN A 2 9.50 -6.59 42.64
N GLU A 3 10.39 -7.19 41.85
CA GLU A 3 11.06 -6.59 40.71
C GLU A 3 10.04 -5.88 39.81
N SER A 4 10.00 -4.57 39.98
CA SER A 4 8.99 -3.67 39.45
C SER A 4 9.16 -3.53 37.94
N TYR A 5 8.24 -4.12 37.16
CA TYR A 5 7.77 -3.84 35.79
C TYR A 5 8.74 -3.34 34.68
N ILE A 6 9.70 -2.48 35.01
CA ILE A 6 10.76 -1.91 34.16
C ILE A 6 11.67 -3.00 33.58
N ALA A 7 11.90 -4.09 34.31
CA ALA A 7 12.76 -5.19 33.83
C ALA A 7 12.17 -5.99 32.65
N ARG A 8 10.86 -5.85 32.34
CA ARG A 8 10.23 -6.46 31.15
C ARG A 8 10.21 -5.53 29.94
N THR A 9 10.34 -4.22 30.12
CA THR A 9 10.32 -3.22 29.04
C THR A 9 11.68 -2.99 28.38
N SER A 10 12.77 -3.52 28.96
CA SER A 10 14.15 -3.43 28.48
C SER A 10 14.66 -4.70 27.77
N GLY A 11 13.75 -5.57 27.30
CA GLY A 11 14.07 -6.92 26.80
C GLY A 11 13.92 -7.15 25.30
N LEU A 12 13.72 -6.11 24.48
CA LEU A 12 13.54 -6.29 23.04
C LEU A 12 14.82 -6.78 22.38
N LYS A 13 14.73 -7.92 21.70
CA LYS A 13 15.86 -8.47 20.95
C LYS A 13 15.90 -7.83 19.58
N THR A 14 17.08 -7.81 18.94
CA THR A 14 17.24 -7.34 17.56
C THR A 14 16.25 -7.98 16.58
N LYS A 15 15.82 -9.22 16.85
CA LYS A 15 14.79 -9.92 16.08
C LYS A 15 13.42 -9.23 16.12
N ASP A 16 13.04 -8.65 17.26
CA ASP A 16 11.77 -7.94 17.43
C ASP A 16 11.80 -6.61 16.67
N TYR A 17 12.95 -5.93 16.68
CA TYR A 17 13.20 -4.73 15.89
C TYR A 17 13.14 -5.00 14.38
N ILE A 18 13.78 -6.08 13.92
CA ILE A 18 13.75 -6.47 12.50
C ILE A 18 12.32 -6.88 12.10
N GLY A 19 11.64 -7.69 12.90
CA GLY A 19 10.26 -8.09 12.64
C GLY A 19 9.30 -6.88 12.57
N TYR A 20 9.49 -5.90 13.45
CA TYR A 20 8.76 -4.65 13.42
C TYR A 20 9.06 -3.85 12.13
N ALA A 21 10.34 -3.69 11.78
CA ALA A 21 10.74 -3.01 10.55
C ALA A 21 10.20 -3.69 9.27
N MET A 22 10.16 -5.02 9.22
CA MET A 22 9.69 -5.78 8.05
C MET A 22 8.21 -5.53 7.73
N ILE A 23 7.37 -5.34 8.75
CA ILE A 23 5.95 -5.00 8.53
C ILE A 23 5.85 -3.62 7.85
N ASP A 24 6.66 -2.67 8.28
CA ASP A 24 6.70 -1.34 7.68
C ASP A 24 7.29 -1.36 6.27
N THR A 25 8.33 -2.15 6.04
CA THR A 25 8.88 -2.40 4.71
C THR A 25 7.82 -2.94 3.76
N ALA A 26 7.06 -3.96 4.16
CA ALA A 26 6.00 -4.51 3.34
C ALA A 26 4.88 -3.49 3.08
N GLY A 27 4.44 -2.77 4.12
CA GLY A 27 3.40 -1.75 4.00
C GLY A 27 3.81 -0.62 3.05
N CYS A 28 5.01 -0.07 3.23
CA CYS A 28 5.56 0.98 2.37
C CYS A 28 5.80 0.50 0.94
N LEU A 29 6.28 -0.73 0.74
CA LEU A 29 6.44 -1.30 -0.59
C LEU A 29 5.10 -1.31 -1.34
N VAL A 30 4.07 -1.87 -0.72
CA VAL A 30 2.76 -1.98 -1.36
C VAL A 30 2.13 -0.60 -1.59
N PHE A 31 2.26 0.31 -0.63
CA PHE A 31 1.80 1.69 -0.77
C PHE A 31 2.52 2.45 -1.89
N SER A 32 3.86 2.37 -1.95
CA SER A 32 4.65 2.98 -3.02
C SER A 32 4.31 2.38 -4.38
N LEU A 33 4.07 1.08 -4.44
CA LEU A 33 3.69 0.38 -5.66
C LEU A 33 2.34 0.87 -6.18
N VAL A 34 1.34 0.97 -5.30
CA VAL A 34 0.01 1.50 -5.63
C VAL A 34 0.08 2.96 -6.08
N THR A 35 0.78 3.81 -5.33
CA THR A 35 0.87 5.25 -5.66
C THR A 35 1.61 5.53 -6.97
N THR A 36 2.57 4.68 -7.34
CA THR A 36 3.40 4.88 -8.53
C THR A 36 2.80 4.20 -9.76
N LEU A 37 2.55 2.89 -9.70
CA LEU A 37 2.17 2.07 -10.86
C LEU A 37 0.67 2.05 -11.14
N LEU A 38 -0.19 2.13 -10.11
CA LEU A 38 -1.63 1.87 -10.29
C LEU A 38 -2.30 2.89 -11.21
N GLN A 39 -2.02 4.18 -11.02
CA GLN A 39 -2.62 5.24 -11.84
C GLN A 39 -2.35 4.99 -13.32
N LYS A 40 -1.10 4.63 -13.65
CA LYS A 40 -0.71 4.35 -15.03
C LYS A 40 -1.29 3.03 -15.54
N PHE A 41 -1.37 2.00 -14.71
CA PHE A 41 -2.05 0.77 -15.03
C PHE A 41 -3.53 1.02 -15.42
N TYR A 42 -4.23 1.88 -14.67
CA TYR A 42 -5.63 2.22 -14.94
C TYR A 42 -5.82 3.01 -16.24
N THR A 43 -4.89 3.88 -16.59
CA THR A 43 -4.96 4.64 -17.85
C THR A 43 -4.51 3.81 -19.06
N ASP A 44 -3.39 3.09 -18.96
CA ASP A 44 -2.74 2.44 -20.11
C ASP A 44 -3.34 1.07 -20.44
N ILE A 45 -3.82 0.33 -19.43
CA ILE A 45 -4.31 -1.04 -19.58
C ILE A 45 -5.83 -1.12 -19.50
N PHE A 46 -6.46 -0.42 -18.55
CA PHE A 46 -7.92 -0.38 -18.45
C PHE A 46 -8.57 0.72 -19.27
N HIS A 47 -7.79 1.62 -19.88
CA HIS A 47 -8.29 2.72 -20.70
C HIS A 47 -9.32 3.61 -19.98
N LEU A 48 -9.15 3.75 -18.66
CA LEU A 48 -10.02 4.61 -17.86
C LEU A 48 -9.64 6.08 -18.08
N SER A 49 -10.66 6.94 -18.11
CA SER A 49 -10.44 8.38 -18.17
C SER A 49 -9.67 8.87 -16.94
N PRO A 50 -8.63 9.70 -17.11
CA PRO A 50 -7.89 10.28 -15.98
C PRO A 50 -8.78 11.00 -14.98
N LEU A 51 -9.85 11.67 -15.46
CA LEU A 51 -10.81 12.35 -14.60
C LEU A 51 -11.54 11.39 -13.66
N PHE A 52 -11.93 10.21 -14.16
CA PHE A 52 -12.58 9.19 -13.34
C PHE A 52 -11.62 8.66 -12.26
N ILE A 53 -10.37 8.36 -12.63
CA ILE A 53 -9.35 7.87 -11.69
C ILE A 53 -9.13 8.89 -10.56
N MET A 54 -9.03 10.17 -10.89
CA MET A 54 -8.88 11.24 -9.90
C MET A 54 -10.07 11.33 -8.94
N LEU A 55 -11.30 11.29 -9.48
CA LEU A 55 -12.52 11.30 -8.66
C LEU A 55 -12.61 10.08 -7.75
N MET A 56 -12.24 8.90 -8.26
CA MET A 56 -12.19 7.66 -7.50
C MET A 56 -11.19 7.76 -6.33
N PHE A 57 -9.99 8.30 -6.55
CA PHE A 57 -9.03 8.53 -5.48
C PHE A 57 -9.53 9.53 -4.44
N ILE A 58 -10.21 10.62 -4.84
CA ILE A 58 -10.81 11.57 -3.90
C ILE A 58 -11.90 10.89 -3.07
N ALA A 59 -12.79 10.13 -3.71
CA ALA A 59 -13.85 9.40 -3.03
C ALA A 59 -13.28 8.40 -2.01
N ALA A 60 -12.22 7.68 -2.38
CA ALA A 60 -11.53 6.77 -1.47
C ALA A 60 -10.88 7.50 -0.28
N ARG A 61 -10.31 8.70 -0.48
CA ARG A 61 -9.78 9.50 0.65
C ARG A 61 -10.86 9.95 1.63
N ILE A 62 -12.05 10.28 1.12
CA ILE A 62 -13.20 10.61 1.97
C ILE A 62 -13.61 9.36 2.77
N TRP A 63 -13.63 8.19 2.13
CA TRP A 63 -13.92 6.92 2.79
C TRP A 63 -12.88 6.58 3.87
N ASP A 64 -11.59 6.73 3.58
CA ASP A 64 -10.50 6.50 4.54
C ASP A 64 -10.65 7.40 5.78
N GLY A 65 -11.04 8.66 5.59
CA GLY A 65 -11.31 9.59 6.69
C GLY A 65 -12.40 9.12 7.66
N ILE A 66 -13.32 8.25 7.21
CA ILE A 66 -14.37 7.64 8.04
C ILE A 66 -13.89 6.29 8.61
N ASN A 67 -13.25 5.48 7.78
CA ASN A 67 -12.82 4.13 8.14
C ASN A 67 -11.70 4.15 9.19
N ASP A 68 -10.77 5.11 9.11
CA ASP A 68 -9.62 5.18 10.02
C ASP A 68 -10.05 5.38 11.49
N PRO A 69 -10.94 6.35 11.85
CA PRO A 69 -11.44 6.47 13.22
C PRO A 69 -12.24 5.25 13.71
N ILE A 70 -13.05 4.64 12.84
CA ILE A 70 -13.82 3.43 13.17
C ILE A 70 -12.85 2.32 13.58
N MET A 71 -11.82 2.13 12.77
CA MET A 71 -10.86 1.07 13.01
C MET A 71 -9.95 1.35 14.21
N GLY A 72 -9.62 2.62 14.47
CA GLY A 72 -8.99 3.07 15.71
C GLY A 72 -9.82 2.68 16.93
N ARG A 73 -11.13 2.98 16.92
CA ARG A 73 -12.05 2.61 18.02
C ARG A 73 -12.17 1.09 18.19
N ILE A 74 -12.20 0.34 17.10
CA ILE A 74 -12.22 -1.13 17.14
C ILE A 74 -10.93 -1.65 17.79
N CYS A 75 -9.77 -1.12 17.41
CA CYS A 75 -8.50 -1.49 18.03
C CYS A 75 -8.48 -1.14 19.53
N ASP A 76 -9.04 0.02 19.90
CA ASP A 76 -9.13 0.53 21.28
C ASP A 76 -10.17 -0.19 22.15
N THR A 77 -11.12 -0.92 21.57
CA THR A 77 -12.12 -1.71 22.29
C THR A 77 -11.93 -3.22 22.15
N ALA A 78 -11.07 -3.66 21.22
CA ALA A 78 -10.77 -5.07 20.99
C ALA A 78 -10.19 -5.72 22.24
N LYS A 79 -10.87 -6.77 22.74
CA LYS A 79 -10.42 -7.56 23.88
C LYS A 79 -9.12 -8.30 23.50
N PRO A 80 -8.09 -8.29 24.37
CA PRO A 80 -6.87 -9.05 24.12
C PRO A 80 -7.19 -10.55 24.10
N GLY A 81 -6.93 -11.21 22.95
CA GLY A 81 -7.01 -12.66 22.82
C GLY A 81 -5.75 -13.37 23.33
N LYS A 82 -5.73 -14.71 23.24
CA LYS A 82 -4.60 -15.57 23.67
C LYS A 82 -3.26 -15.26 22.99
N GLY A 83 -3.27 -14.58 21.84
CA GLY A 83 -2.08 -14.19 21.06
C GLY A 83 -1.66 -12.72 21.19
N GLY A 84 -2.25 -11.97 22.14
CA GLY A 84 -2.07 -10.53 22.26
C GLY A 84 -3.13 -9.72 21.49
N ARG A 85 -3.20 -8.42 21.77
CA ARG A 85 -4.25 -7.53 21.25
C ARG A 85 -4.10 -7.20 19.77
N TYR A 86 -2.87 -7.05 19.28
CA TYR A 86 -2.57 -6.51 17.94
C TYR A 86 -2.09 -7.57 16.94
N ARG A 87 -1.49 -8.66 17.41
CA ARG A 87 -0.91 -9.71 16.56
C ARG A 87 -1.94 -10.43 15.67
N PRO A 88 -3.17 -10.77 16.15
CA PRO A 88 -4.18 -11.39 15.30
C PRO A 88 -4.62 -10.46 14.16
N TRP A 89 -4.79 -9.17 14.42
CA TRP A 89 -5.18 -8.19 13.41
C TRP A 89 -4.16 -8.12 12.28
N ILE A 90 -2.87 -8.03 12.60
CA ILE A 90 -1.81 -7.97 11.58
C ILE A 90 -1.81 -9.25 10.71
N LEU A 91 -1.96 -10.43 11.32
CA LEU A 91 -1.98 -11.70 10.59
C LEU A 91 -3.22 -11.85 9.70
N TYR A 92 -4.40 -11.53 10.24
CA TYR A 92 -5.66 -11.63 9.48
C TYR A 92 -5.80 -10.53 8.43
N ALA A 93 -5.15 -9.37 8.61
CA ALA A 93 -5.16 -8.27 7.64
C ALA A 93 -4.13 -8.46 6.51
N ALA A 94 -3.04 -9.18 6.77
CA ALA A 94 -2.03 -9.44 5.75
C ALA A 94 -2.60 -10.21 4.54
N PHE A 95 -3.49 -11.19 4.77
CA PHE A 95 -4.11 -11.97 3.71
C PHE A 95 -5.04 -11.15 2.78
N PRO A 96 -6.05 -10.41 3.27
CA PRO A 96 -6.89 -9.56 2.43
C PRO A 96 -6.08 -8.43 1.78
N LEU A 97 -5.04 -7.91 2.43
CA LEU A 97 -4.14 -6.94 1.81
C LEU A 97 -3.40 -7.55 0.61
N ALA A 98 -2.80 -8.73 0.76
CA ALA A 98 -2.12 -9.41 -0.33
C ALA A 98 -3.09 -9.76 -1.48
N LEU A 99 -4.28 -10.27 -1.15
CA LEU A 99 -5.31 -10.59 -2.14
C LEU A 99 -5.77 -9.35 -2.90
N SER A 100 -6.05 -8.25 -2.19
CA SER A 100 -6.47 -6.99 -2.81
C SER A 100 -5.39 -6.40 -3.71
N ALA A 101 -4.12 -6.46 -3.29
CA ALA A 101 -3.00 -6.02 -4.11
C ALA A 101 -2.89 -6.82 -5.40
N VAL A 102 -3.08 -8.15 -5.37
CA VAL A 102 -3.11 -8.98 -6.60
C VAL A 102 -4.31 -8.61 -7.48
N LEU A 103 -5.51 -8.50 -6.88
CA LEU A 103 -6.74 -8.18 -7.63
C LEU A 103 -6.67 -6.84 -8.35
N MET A 104 -6.02 -5.84 -7.77
CA MET A 104 -5.87 -4.51 -8.38
C MET A 104 -5.05 -4.52 -9.68
N PHE A 105 -4.10 -5.45 -9.81
CA PHE A 105 -3.26 -5.60 -11.00
C PHE A 105 -3.70 -6.76 -11.92
N LEU A 106 -4.79 -7.45 -11.57
CA LEU A 106 -5.31 -8.56 -12.36
C LEU A 106 -6.30 -8.03 -13.40
N ARG A 107 -6.06 -8.36 -14.67
CA ARG A 107 -6.95 -8.06 -15.80
C ARG A 107 -7.78 -9.29 -16.13
N PHE A 108 -9.10 -9.17 -16.08
CA PHE A 108 -10.01 -10.21 -16.58
C PHE A 108 -10.26 -10.03 -18.09
N PRO A 109 -10.39 -11.13 -18.85
CA PRO A 109 -10.75 -11.06 -20.28
C PRO A 109 -12.10 -10.35 -20.44
N GLY A 110 -12.16 -9.37 -21.35
CA GLY A 110 -13.33 -8.48 -21.56
C GLY A 110 -13.27 -7.12 -20.82
N MET A 111 -12.28 -6.89 -19.95
CA MET A 111 -12.04 -5.55 -19.38
C MET A 111 -11.18 -4.69 -20.33
N GLY A 112 -11.64 -3.46 -20.59
CA GLY A 112 -10.96 -2.49 -21.46
C GLY A 112 -11.50 -2.38 -22.89
N GLU A 113 -12.58 -3.10 -23.23
CA GLU A 113 -13.29 -2.92 -24.51
C GLU A 113 -14.34 -1.79 -24.41
N GLU A 114 -14.59 -1.09 -25.54
CA GLU A 114 -15.42 0.13 -25.64
C GLU A 114 -16.87 -0.04 -25.12
N GLY A 115 -17.33 -1.27 -24.84
CA GLY A 115 -18.65 -1.58 -24.28
C GLY A 115 -18.70 -1.96 -22.79
N HIS A 116 -17.55 -2.09 -22.10
CA HIS A 116 -17.47 -2.59 -20.71
C HIS A 116 -16.83 -1.60 -19.73
N THR A 117 -16.81 -0.31 -20.08
CA THR A 117 -16.22 0.76 -19.28
C THR A 117 -16.83 0.85 -17.87
N VAL A 118 -18.15 0.71 -17.73
CA VAL A 118 -18.83 0.81 -16.42
C VAL A 118 -18.45 -0.33 -15.48
N ALA A 119 -18.43 -1.57 -15.98
CA ALA A 119 -18.03 -2.73 -15.17
C ALA A 119 -16.56 -2.64 -14.74
N THR A 120 -15.70 -2.14 -15.62
CA THR A 120 -14.27 -1.90 -15.34
C THR A 120 -14.09 -0.79 -14.29
N CYS A 121 -14.85 0.30 -14.39
CA CYS A 121 -14.87 1.38 -13.40
C CYS A 121 -15.29 0.90 -12.01
N VAL A 122 -16.36 0.11 -11.93
CA VAL A 122 -16.85 -0.46 -10.66
C VAL A 122 -15.82 -1.42 -10.07
N TYR A 123 -15.24 -2.29 -10.89
CA TYR A 123 -14.18 -3.21 -10.44
C TYR A 123 -12.96 -2.47 -9.87
N ALA A 124 -12.45 -1.46 -10.60
CA ALA A 124 -11.33 -0.65 -10.14
C ALA A 124 -11.64 0.06 -8.81
N THR A 125 -12.84 0.62 -8.69
CA THR A 125 -13.27 1.32 -7.46
C THR A 125 -13.38 0.35 -6.27
N VAL A 126 -14.04 -0.79 -6.45
CA VAL A 126 -14.25 -1.77 -5.37
C VAL A 126 -12.93 -2.36 -4.91
N THR A 127 -12.06 -2.76 -5.84
CA THR A 127 -10.75 -3.33 -5.49
C THR A 127 -9.86 -2.31 -4.79
N TYR A 128 -9.88 -1.05 -5.23
CA TYR A 128 -9.13 0.04 -4.59
C TYR A 128 -9.64 0.35 -3.18
N ILE A 129 -10.95 0.45 -2.98
CA ILE A 129 -11.54 0.67 -1.64
C ILE A 129 -11.25 -0.52 -0.72
N PHE A 130 -11.36 -1.74 -1.23
CA PHE A 130 -11.05 -2.95 -0.46
C PHE A 130 -9.58 -3.00 -0.03
N PHE A 131 -8.67 -2.60 -0.92
CA PHE A 131 -7.26 -2.42 -0.60
C PHE A 131 -7.04 -1.37 0.49
N GLY A 132 -7.66 -0.19 0.36
CA GLY A 132 -7.58 0.88 1.37
C GLY A 132 -8.04 0.39 2.74
N MET A 133 -9.18 -0.29 2.81
CA MET A 133 -9.68 -0.88 4.05
C MET A 133 -8.70 -1.90 4.67
N ALA A 134 -8.19 -2.84 3.88
CA ALA A 134 -7.24 -3.84 4.36
C ALA A 134 -5.93 -3.17 4.85
N TYR A 135 -5.49 -2.12 4.17
CA TYR A 135 -4.33 -1.34 4.54
C TYR A 135 -4.52 -0.61 5.87
N THR A 136 -5.68 0.06 6.06
CA THR A 136 -6.06 0.72 7.33
C THR A 136 -6.08 -0.27 8.50
N VAL A 137 -6.70 -1.44 8.30
CA VAL A 137 -6.81 -2.50 9.32
C VAL A 137 -5.44 -3.02 9.76
N LEU A 138 -4.41 -2.94 8.91
CA LEU A 138 -3.05 -3.32 9.26
C LEU A 138 -2.29 -2.15 9.89
N GLN A 139 -2.30 -0.96 9.26
CA GLN A 139 -1.49 0.20 9.66
C GLN A 139 -1.86 0.76 11.03
N ILE A 140 -3.15 0.90 11.34
CA ILE A 140 -3.59 1.51 12.61
C ILE A 140 -3.12 0.69 13.82
N PRO A 141 -3.45 -0.61 13.94
CA PRO A 141 -2.97 -1.42 15.06
C PRO A 141 -1.44 -1.56 15.08
N PHE A 142 -0.78 -1.53 13.92
CA PHE A 142 0.68 -1.53 13.84
C PHE A 142 1.30 -0.24 14.38
N GLY A 143 0.75 0.92 14.05
CA GLY A 143 1.19 2.22 14.58
C GLY A 143 1.03 2.32 16.10
N SER A 144 -0.04 1.74 16.64
CA SER A 144 -0.26 1.64 18.10
C SER A 144 0.64 0.60 18.79
N LEU A 145 1.26 -0.32 18.06
CA LEU A 145 2.05 -1.39 18.66
C LEU A 145 3.31 -0.84 19.36
N ALA A 146 3.95 0.19 18.79
CA ALA A 146 5.15 0.79 19.36
C ALA A 146 4.93 1.40 20.76
N SER A 147 3.73 1.92 21.06
CA SER A 147 3.42 2.48 22.38
C SER A 147 3.04 1.42 23.42
N VAL A 148 2.69 0.21 22.99
CA VAL A 148 2.26 -0.89 23.86
C VAL A 148 3.40 -1.87 24.14
N VAL A 149 4.37 -2.00 23.22
CA VAL A 149 5.49 -2.95 23.33
C VAL A 149 6.52 -2.53 24.38
N THR A 150 6.77 -1.23 24.56
CA THR A 150 7.69 -0.73 25.58
C THR A 150 7.27 0.63 26.12
N THR A 151 7.50 0.86 27.42
CA THR A 151 7.30 2.16 28.07
C THR A 151 8.60 2.98 28.14
N ASP A 152 9.74 2.39 27.74
CA ASP A 152 11.03 3.08 27.73
C ASP A 152 11.15 3.99 26.49
N ALA A 153 11.45 5.26 26.73
CA ALA A 153 11.64 6.26 25.67
C ALA A 153 12.81 5.89 24.74
N HIS A 154 13.87 5.26 25.26
CA HIS A 154 15.05 4.91 24.48
C HIS A 154 14.75 3.77 23.48
N GLU A 155 14.11 2.71 23.95
CA GLU A 155 13.69 1.57 23.10
C GLU A 155 12.60 1.99 22.10
N ARG A 156 11.68 2.88 22.50
CA ARG A 156 10.67 3.45 21.58
C ARG A 156 11.30 4.30 20.48
N SER A 157 12.34 5.07 20.80
CA SER A 157 13.10 5.83 19.81
C SER A 157 13.78 4.89 18.80
N LYS A 158 14.41 3.80 19.28
CA LYS A 158 14.99 2.76 18.40
C LYS A 158 13.93 2.13 17.51
N LEU A 159 12.76 1.77 18.03
CA LEU A 159 11.64 1.23 17.22
C LEU A 159 11.22 2.21 16.11
N SER A 160 11.18 3.52 16.41
CA SER A 160 10.88 4.53 15.40
C SER A 160 11.95 4.62 14.31
N VAL A 161 13.23 4.54 14.68
CA VAL A 161 14.34 4.53 13.70
C VAL A 161 14.27 3.29 12.81
N TRP A 162 14.06 2.10 13.41
CA TRP A 162 13.90 0.85 12.67
C TRP A 162 12.70 0.87 11.73
N ARG A 163 11.60 1.51 12.14
CA ARG A 163 10.44 1.78 11.26
C ARG A 163 10.86 2.63 10.06
N SER A 164 11.50 3.78 10.27
CA SER A 164 11.94 4.65 9.17
C SER A 164 12.90 3.95 8.20
N ILE A 165 13.82 3.12 8.70
CA ILE A 165 14.68 2.28 7.85
C ILE A 165 13.83 1.29 7.06
N GLY A 166 12.86 0.65 7.71
CA GLY A 166 11.90 -0.25 7.07
C GLY A 166 11.15 0.42 5.92
N ALA A 167 10.60 1.61 6.14
CA ALA A 167 9.92 2.42 5.12
C ALA A 167 10.81 2.74 3.92
N ALA A 168 12.07 3.14 4.17
CA ALA A 168 13.03 3.45 3.11
C ALA A 168 13.34 2.20 2.28
N LEU A 169 13.60 1.07 2.94
CA LEU A 169 13.86 -0.21 2.27
C LEU A 169 12.64 -0.72 1.49
N GLY A 170 11.42 -0.42 1.92
CA GLY A 170 10.20 -0.79 1.19
C GLY A 170 10.00 0.03 -0.07
N SER A 171 10.34 1.32 -0.02
CA SER A 171 10.08 2.28 -1.10
C SER A 171 11.10 2.19 -2.24
N ILE A 172 12.39 1.95 -1.92
CA ILE A 172 13.48 1.95 -2.92
C ILE A 172 13.30 0.91 -4.04
N PRO A 173 12.98 -0.36 -3.77
CA PRO A 173 12.78 -1.36 -4.82
C PRO A 173 11.68 -0.97 -5.80
N VAL A 174 10.61 -0.32 -5.31
CA VAL A 174 9.51 0.13 -6.15
C VAL A 174 9.97 1.23 -7.11
N LEU A 175 10.81 2.16 -6.67
CA LEU A 175 11.36 3.19 -7.55
C LEU A 175 12.22 2.59 -8.68
N LEU A 176 12.96 1.52 -8.37
CA LEU A 176 13.74 0.77 -9.37
C LEU A 176 12.81 0.03 -10.34
N ILE A 177 11.83 -0.73 -9.83
CA ILE A 177 10.85 -1.45 -10.65
C ILE A 177 10.09 -0.47 -11.54
N ALA A 178 9.65 0.66 -10.98
CA ALA A 178 9.06 1.75 -11.73
C ALA A 178 10.02 2.15 -12.85
N SER A 179 11.26 2.54 -12.57
CA SER A 179 12.22 2.96 -13.60
C SER A 179 12.36 1.96 -14.77
N PHE A 180 12.18 0.65 -14.55
CA PHE A 180 12.17 -0.35 -15.62
C PHE A 180 10.78 -0.55 -16.26
N ALA A 181 9.69 -0.25 -15.57
CA ALA A 181 8.32 -0.41 -16.07
C ALA A 181 7.83 0.77 -16.95
N TYR A 182 8.43 1.96 -16.85
CA TYR A 182 8.10 3.13 -17.68
C TYR A 182 9.07 3.24 -18.86
N GLU A 183 8.54 3.24 -20.09
CA GLU A 183 9.30 3.63 -21.30
C GLU A 183 8.82 4.99 -21.80
N LYS A 184 9.71 5.81 -22.35
CA LYS A 184 9.33 7.08 -22.97
C LYS A 184 8.57 6.80 -24.26
N ARG A 185 7.39 7.40 -24.42
CA ARG A 185 6.62 7.30 -25.66
C ARG A 185 7.40 7.94 -26.79
N LEU A 186 7.72 7.16 -27.82
CA LEU A 186 8.39 7.62 -29.03
C LEU A 186 7.35 7.87 -30.12
N ASP A 187 7.50 8.97 -30.85
CA ASP A 187 6.73 9.27 -32.05
C ASP A 187 7.22 8.40 -33.22
N ALA A 188 6.47 8.35 -34.33
CA ALA A 188 6.82 7.58 -35.54
C ALA A 188 8.22 7.92 -36.12
N ASN A 189 8.77 9.08 -35.74
CA ASN A 189 10.09 9.57 -36.13
C ASN A 189 11.21 9.29 -35.09
N GLY A 190 10.93 8.52 -34.02
CA GLY A 190 11.91 8.18 -32.97
C GLY A 190 12.17 9.28 -31.95
N ASN A 191 11.42 10.38 -31.97
CA ASN A 191 11.52 11.47 -31.00
C ASN A 191 10.63 11.22 -29.79
N VAL A 192 11.08 11.60 -28.60
CA VAL A 192 10.29 11.50 -27.38
C VAL A 192 9.07 12.43 -27.48
N VAL A 193 7.87 11.88 -27.38
CA VAL A 193 6.63 12.67 -27.34
C VAL A 193 6.61 13.43 -26.01
N LEU A 194 6.68 14.75 -26.10
CA LEU A 194 6.56 15.65 -24.96
C LEU A 194 5.08 15.99 -24.76
N GLY A 195 4.57 15.85 -23.54
CA GLY A 195 3.24 16.37 -23.18
C GLY A 195 3.24 17.89 -23.15
N GLU A 196 2.06 18.51 -23.05
CA GLU A 196 1.87 19.98 -23.04
C GLU A 196 2.71 20.71 -21.97
N ASN A 197 3.19 20.00 -20.95
CA ASN A 197 4.05 20.52 -19.89
C ASN A 197 5.56 20.39 -20.17
N GLY A 198 5.96 20.05 -21.40
CA GLY A 198 7.36 19.86 -21.79
C GLY A 198 8.05 18.63 -21.19
N LYS A 199 7.30 17.76 -20.48
CA LYS A 199 7.80 16.49 -19.94
C LYS A 199 7.49 15.34 -20.89
N ALA A 200 8.46 14.42 -21.04
CA ALA A 200 8.28 13.18 -21.79
C ALA A 200 7.07 12.39 -21.29
N ILE A 201 6.13 12.09 -22.19
CA ILE A 201 5.05 11.14 -21.91
C ILE A 201 5.70 9.77 -21.76
N THR A 202 5.37 9.05 -20.71
CA THR A 202 5.90 7.72 -20.47
C THR A 202 4.76 6.72 -20.45
N ASP A 203 4.86 5.67 -21.27
CA ASP A 203 3.89 4.58 -21.39
C ASP A 203 4.45 3.31 -20.74
N MET A 204 3.58 2.39 -20.30
CA MET A 204 4.07 1.23 -19.56
C MET A 204 4.73 0.29 -20.57
N GLN A 205 6.00 -0.05 -20.36
CA GLN A 205 6.84 -0.78 -21.34
C GLN A 205 6.21 -2.11 -21.79
N TYR A 206 5.42 -2.75 -20.94
CA TYR A 206 4.76 -4.03 -21.21
C TYR A 206 3.34 -3.90 -21.80
N ALA A 207 2.86 -2.70 -22.13
CA ALA A 207 1.58 -2.51 -22.81
C ALA A 207 1.41 -3.38 -24.07
N PRO A 208 2.42 -3.54 -24.97
CA PRO A 208 2.30 -4.45 -26.11
C PRO A 208 2.38 -5.95 -25.75
N VAL A 209 3.08 -6.34 -24.68
CA VAL A 209 3.17 -7.75 -24.24
C VAL A 209 1.87 -8.20 -23.56
N ILE A 210 1.19 -7.30 -22.84
CA ILE A 210 -0.12 -7.55 -22.20
C ILE A 210 -1.27 -7.44 -23.23
N ARG A 211 -1.05 -6.76 -24.36
CA ARG A 211 -1.95 -6.77 -25.53
C ARG A 211 -1.78 -8.01 -26.42
N GLY A 212 -0.76 -8.83 -26.18
CA GLY A 212 -0.34 -9.95 -27.02
C GLY A 212 -0.75 -11.34 -26.54
N VAL A 213 -1.83 -11.46 -25.75
CA VAL A 213 -2.60 -12.71 -25.54
C VAL A 213 -4.08 -12.38 -25.62
#